data_AF-A0A6N9UHU0-F1
#
_entry.id   AF-A0A6N9UHU0-F1
#
_cell.length_a   1.000
_cell.length_b   1.000
_cell.length_c   1.000
_cell.angle_alpha   90.00
_cell.angle_beta   90.00
_cell.angle_gamma   90.00
#
_symmetry.space_group_name_H-M   'P 1'
#
loop_
_entity.id
_entity.type
_entity.pdbx_description
1 polymer ?
#
loop_
_entity_poly.entity_id
_entity_poly.type
_entity_poly.pdbx_seq_one_letter_code
_entity_poly.pdbx_strand_id
1 'polypeptide(L)'
;MATHLVNGYSDSRLSFWQRVREFAVPPSMIETATTRRRAGDWAGACAAAAVDVDLDLRSAARAHGHALASRLRTDLRHLAPDLLRWHMPRIAPDGLLRPGLTLTLARYDTEDRDGVRPVHLVVRTPPAWADGGQRISLALWDGSGPDTGTARHPHPRPSRRFRLDLHRHLWDARRTGEL
;
A
#
# COMPACT_ATOMS: atom_id res chain seq x y z
N MET A 1 11.89 -39.15 27.52
CA MET A 1 11.08 -39.18 26.28
C MET A 1 11.19 -37.81 25.62
N ALA A 2 11.89 -37.76 24.49
CA ALA A 2 12.35 -36.53 23.85
C ALA A 2 11.21 -35.76 23.16
N THR A 3 11.31 -34.44 23.29
CA THR A 3 10.58 -33.36 22.62
C THR A 3 10.77 -33.38 21.09
N HIS A 4 9.68 -33.40 20.30
CA HIS A 4 9.76 -33.13 18.86
C HIS A 4 8.44 -32.59 18.28
N LEU A 5 8.15 -31.30 18.47
CA LEU A 5 7.09 -30.55 17.75
C LEU A 5 7.61 -29.23 17.13
N VAL A 6 8.92 -29.07 16.96
CA VAL A 6 9.53 -27.81 16.48
C VAL A 6 9.62 -27.73 14.94
N ASN A 7 9.56 -28.86 14.22
CA ASN A 7 9.71 -28.86 12.75
C ASN A 7 8.43 -28.51 11.97
N GLY A 8 7.25 -28.97 12.38
CA GLY A 8 6.01 -28.76 11.61
C GLY A 8 5.58 -27.29 11.49
N TYR A 9 5.84 -26.48 12.53
CA TYR A 9 5.53 -25.04 12.52
C TYR A 9 6.55 -24.24 11.69
N SER A 10 7.79 -24.71 11.60
CA SER A 10 8.86 -24.06 10.85
C SER A 10 8.75 -24.35 9.34
N ASP A 11 8.46 -25.59 8.95
CA ASP A 11 8.24 -25.99 7.55
C ASP A 11 6.99 -25.34 6.95
N SER A 12 5.92 -25.18 7.73
CA SER A 12 4.70 -24.49 7.30
C SER A 12 4.93 -23.00 7.07
N ARG A 13 5.76 -22.34 7.90
CA ARG A 13 6.14 -20.93 7.70
C ARG A 13 7.05 -20.73 6.49
N LEU A 14 7.98 -21.65 6.24
CA LEU A 14 8.86 -21.59 5.06
C LEU A 14 8.06 -21.81 3.77
N SER A 15 7.21 -22.84 3.74
CA SER A 15 6.30 -23.13 2.63
C SER A 15 5.34 -21.95 2.35
N PHE A 16 4.86 -21.31 3.42
CA PHE A 16 4.05 -20.09 3.34
C PHE A 16 4.81 -18.96 2.63
N TRP A 17 6.03 -18.63 3.07
CA TRP A 17 6.80 -17.55 2.46
C TRP A 17 7.27 -17.88 1.04
N GLN A 18 7.56 -19.14 0.72
CA GLN A 18 7.90 -19.57 -0.64
C GLN A 18 6.74 -19.30 -1.61
N ARG A 19 5.50 -19.72 -1.28
CA ARG A 19 4.32 -19.42 -2.10
C ARG A 19 4.06 -17.92 -2.25
N VAL A 20 4.24 -17.16 -1.17
CA VAL A 20 4.13 -15.70 -1.24
C VAL A 20 5.12 -15.13 -2.24
N ARG A 21 6.38 -15.56 -2.21
CA ARG A 21 7.40 -15.07 -3.16
C ARG A 21 7.09 -15.46 -4.60
N GLU A 22 6.60 -16.68 -4.82
CA GLU A 22 6.29 -17.20 -6.16
C GLU A 22 5.11 -16.48 -6.81
N PHE A 23 4.02 -16.26 -6.06
CA PHE A 23 2.75 -15.80 -6.64
C PHE A 23 2.37 -14.37 -6.30
N ALA A 24 2.88 -13.80 -5.21
CA ALA A 24 2.44 -12.47 -4.82
C ALA A 24 3.06 -11.35 -5.66
N VAL A 25 4.32 -11.50 -6.07
CA VAL A 25 5.03 -10.54 -6.92
C VAL A 25 5.94 -11.31 -7.91
N PRO A 26 5.39 -11.81 -9.03
CA PRO A 26 6.17 -12.52 -10.04
C PRO A 26 7.26 -11.63 -10.68
N PRO A 27 8.37 -12.18 -11.18
CA PRO A 27 9.42 -11.39 -11.84
C PRO A 27 8.91 -10.47 -12.97
N SER A 28 7.96 -10.95 -13.78
CA SER A 28 7.35 -10.17 -14.85
C SER A 28 6.60 -8.92 -14.35
N MET A 29 6.02 -8.98 -13.14
CA MET A 29 5.40 -7.83 -12.48
C MET A 29 6.47 -6.79 -12.11
N ILE A 30 7.57 -7.22 -11.51
CA ILE A 30 8.69 -6.35 -11.11
C ILE A 30 9.26 -5.63 -12.33
N GLU A 31 9.52 -6.38 -13.40
CA GLU A 31 10.07 -5.84 -14.65
C GLU A 31 9.13 -4.82 -15.29
N THR A 32 7.85 -5.15 -15.41
CA THR A 32 6.84 -4.27 -16.03
C THR A 32 6.63 -3.01 -15.19
N ALA A 33 6.44 -3.16 -13.88
CA ALA A 33 6.23 -2.04 -12.96
C ALA A 33 7.46 -1.12 -12.91
N THR A 34 8.67 -1.69 -12.85
CA THR A 34 9.92 -0.92 -12.87
C THR A 34 10.11 -0.17 -14.18
N THR A 35 9.80 -0.79 -15.32
CA THR A 35 9.88 -0.14 -16.64
C THR A 35 8.94 1.07 -16.71
N ARG A 36 7.67 0.89 -16.31
CA ARG A 36 6.66 1.96 -16.25
C ARG A 36 7.08 3.09 -15.32
N ARG A 37 7.54 2.76 -14.12
CA ARG A 37 8.04 3.72 -13.12
C ARG A 37 9.23 4.54 -13.65
N ARG A 38 10.22 3.89 -14.29
CA ARG A 38 11.38 4.57 -14.90
C ARG A 38 10.98 5.51 -16.04
N ALA A 39 9.92 5.19 -16.77
CA ALA A 39 9.33 6.09 -17.77
C ALA A 39 8.48 7.23 -17.17
N GLY A 40 8.31 7.27 -15.83
CA GLY A 40 7.47 8.26 -15.14
C GLY A 40 5.97 7.94 -15.14
N ASP A 41 5.58 6.79 -15.68
CA ASP A 41 4.20 6.30 -15.73
C ASP A 41 3.84 5.55 -14.42
N TRP A 42 3.64 6.33 -13.35
CA TRP A 42 3.31 5.78 -12.03
C TRP A 42 1.97 5.03 -12.02
N ALA A 43 0.99 5.49 -12.80
CA ALA A 43 -0.31 4.84 -12.89
C ALA A 43 -0.21 3.49 -13.60
N GLY A 44 0.54 3.42 -14.71
CA GLY A 44 0.84 2.16 -15.38
C GLY A 44 1.69 1.22 -14.53
N ALA A 45 2.58 1.74 -13.68
CA ALA A 45 3.31 0.93 -12.70
C ALA A 45 2.35 0.32 -11.65
N CYS A 46 1.40 1.10 -11.13
CA CYS A 46 0.37 0.60 -10.21
C CYS A 46 -0.49 -0.49 -10.86
N ALA A 47 -0.93 -0.27 -12.10
CA ALA A 47 -1.71 -1.27 -12.85
C ALA A 47 -0.92 -2.57 -13.05
N ALA A 48 0.37 -2.48 -13.41
CA ALA A 48 1.24 -3.65 -13.57
C ALA A 48 1.40 -4.44 -12.26
N ALA A 49 1.37 -3.76 -11.11
CA ALA A 49 1.46 -4.36 -9.78
C ALA A 49 0.10 -4.73 -9.15
N ALA A 50 -1.00 -4.69 -9.93
CA ALA A 50 -2.36 -4.93 -9.45
C ALA A 50 -2.74 -4.04 -8.25
N VAL A 51 -2.38 -2.75 -8.32
CA VAL A 51 -2.79 -1.71 -7.39
C VAL A 51 -3.80 -0.80 -8.09
N ASP A 52 -5.04 -0.83 -7.61
CA ASP A 52 -6.14 0.00 -8.10
C ASP A 52 -5.91 1.46 -7.64
N VAL A 53 -5.84 2.41 -8.58
CA VAL A 53 -5.67 3.83 -8.24
C VAL A 53 -7.03 4.46 -7.99
N ASP A 54 -7.28 4.85 -6.74
CA ASP A 54 -8.48 5.54 -6.26
C ASP A 54 -8.11 6.92 -5.71
N LEU A 55 -7.37 7.69 -6.52
CA LEU A 55 -7.07 9.09 -6.23
C LEU A 55 -6.98 9.89 -7.53
N ASP A 56 -7.53 11.10 -7.50
CA ASP A 56 -7.46 12.05 -8.61
C ASP A 56 -6.66 13.29 -8.20
N LEU A 57 -5.51 13.50 -8.84
CA LEU A 57 -4.61 14.62 -8.53
C LEU A 57 -5.25 15.99 -8.79
N ARG A 58 -6.22 16.08 -9.72
CA ARG A 58 -6.95 17.33 -9.98
C ARG A 58 -7.89 17.64 -8.82
N SER A 59 -8.63 16.65 -8.34
CA SER A 59 -9.50 16.76 -7.17
C SER A 59 -8.69 17.08 -5.92
N ALA A 60 -7.53 16.44 -5.72
CA ALA A 60 -6.62 16.77 -4.64
C ALA A 60 -6.13 18.24 -4.70
N ALA A 61 -5.80 18.75 -5.90
CA ALA A 61 -5.40 20.14 -6.08
C ALA A 61 -6.53 21.13 -5.76
N ARG A 62 -7.78 20.79 -6.09
CA ARG A 62 -8.95 21.63 -5.75
C ARG A 62 -9.25 21.61 -4.26
N ALA A 63 -9.15 20.44 -3.62
CA ALA A 63 -9.50 20.26 -2.21
C ALA A 63 -8.42 20.78 -1.24
N HIS A 64 -7.14 20.61 -1.60
CA HIS A 64 -6.01 20.86 -0.69
C HIS A 64 -4.90 21.74 -1.28
N GLY A 65 -5.13 22.32 -2.45
CA GLY A 65 -4.21 23.25 -3.12
C GLY A 65 -3.13 22.58 -3.97
N HIS A 66 -2.54 23.39 -4.86
CA HIS A 66 -1.52 22.94 -5.82
C HIS A 66 -0.21 22.49 -5.15
N ALA A 67 0.15 23.05 -3.99
CA ALA A 67 1.35 22.66 -3.27
C ALA A 67 1.29 21.20 -2.80
N LEU A 68 0.16 20.77 -2.21
CA LEU A 68 -0.04 19.37 -1.85
C LEU A 68 -0.04 18.47 -3.07
N ALA A 69 -0.78 18.83 -4.13
CA ALA A 69 -0.85 18.05 -5.36
C ALA A 69 0.53 17.86 -6.01
N SER A 70 1.42 18.86 -5.94
CA SER A 70 2.80 18.76 -6.42
C SER A 70 3.64 17.78 -5.60
N ARG A 71 3.51 17.83 -4.26
CA ARG A 71 4.17 16.86 -3.35
C ARG A 71 3.67 15.44 -3.60
N LEU A 72 2.37 15.24 -3.74
CA LEU A 72 1.76 13.96 -4.09
C LEU A 72 2.29 13.43 -5.42
N ARG A 73 2.30 14.25 -6.47
CA ARG A 73 2.82 13.87 -7.78
C ARG A 73 4.30 13.46 -7.71
N THR A 74 5.08 14.15 -6.89
CA THR A 74 6.50 13.83 -6.67
C THR A 74 6.68 12.48 -6.01
N ASP A 75 5.94 12.19 -4.95
CA ASP A 75 6.02 10.88 -4.28
C ASP A 75 5.48 9.75 -5.19
N LEU A 76 4.40 9.97 -5.94
CA LEU A 76 3.86 8.98 -6.89
C LEU A 76 4.85 8.62 -8.01
N ARG A 77 5.62 9.58 -8.52
CA ARG A 77 6.66 9.29 -9.52
C ARG A 77 7.75 8.33 -9.01
N HIS A 78 7.94 8.25 -7.70
CA HIS A 78 8.94 7.39 -7.07
C HIS A 78 8.32 6.15 -6.41
N LEU A 79 7.00 5.98 -6.48
CA LEU A 79 6.32 4.80 -5.97
C LEU A 79 6.77 3.55 -6.74
N ALA A 80 7.27 2.55 -6.02
CA ALA A 80 7.55 1.18 -6.47
C ALA A 80 6.42 0.27 -5.97
N PRO A 81 5.32 0.11 -6.75
CA PRO A 81 4.12 -0.59 -6.28
C PRO A 81 4.30 -2.11 -6.18
N ASP A 82 5.23 -2.68 -6.95
CA ASP A 82 5.70 -4.07 -6.84
C ASP A 82 6.42 -4.33 -5.50
N LEU A 83 7.31 -3.41 -5.10
CA LEU A 83 7.99 -3.48 -3.80
C LEU A 83 6.99 -3.27 -2.64
N LEU A 84 6.11 -2.29 -2.76
CA LEU A 84 5.01 -2.08 -1.81
C LEU A 84 4.23 -3.37 -1.60
N ARG A 85 3.81 -4.03 -2.68
CA ARG A 85 3.03 -5.28 -2.66
C ARG A 85 3.78 -6.42 -1.97
N TRP A 86 5.10 -6.47 -2.11
CA TRP A 86 5.95 -7.43 -1.40
C TRP A 86 5.86 -7.27 0.11
N HIS A 87 5.84 -6.03 0.60
CA HIS A 87 5.85 -5.70 2.02
C HIS A 87 4.46 -5.53 2.66
N MET A 88 3.38 -5.71 1.89
CA MET A 88 2.04 -5.66 2.44
C MET A 88 1.80 -6.79 3.45
N PRO A 89 1.09 -6.54 4.57
CA PRO A 89 0.80 -7.57 5.56
C PRO A 89 -0.03 -8.72 4.96
N ARG A 90 0.35 -9.96 5.28
CA ARG A 90 -0.28 -11.19 4.78
C ARG A 90 -0.72 -12.10 5.91
N ILE A 91 -1.73 -12.92 5.64
CA ILE A 91 -2.25 -13.93 6.57
C ILE A 91 -1.92 -15.34 6.06
N ALA A 92 -1.65 -16.24 7.00
CA ALA A 92 -1.50 -17.67 6.74
C ALA A 92 -2.88 -18.35 6.60
N PRO A 93 -2.98 -19.50 5.90
CA PRO A 93 -1.89 -20.29 5.31
C PRO A 93 -1.60 -20.01 3.83
N ASP A 94 -2.45 -19.23 3.17
CA ASP A 94 -2.47 -19.03 1.72
C ASP A 94 -1.60 -17.86 1.22
N GLY A 95 -1.21 -16.95 2.11
CA GLY A 95 -0.39 -15.79 1.74
C GLY A 95 -1.19 -14.65 1.15
N LEU A 96 -2.51 -14.67 1.33
CA LEU A 96 -3.37 -13.55 0.95
C LEU A 96 -3.03 -12.29 1.75
N LEU A 97 -3.33 -11.14 1.16
CA LEU A 97 -3.22 -9.87 1.85
C LEU A 97 -4.16 -9.88 3.04
N ARG A 98 -3.69 -9.36 4.18
CA ARG A 98 -4.53 -9.18 5.37
C ARG A 98 -5.66 -8.22 5.01
N PRO A 99 -6.93 -8.62 5.09
CA PRO A 99 -8.04 -7.79 4.66
C PRO A 99 -8.32 -6.62 5.61
N GLY A 100 -9.04 -5.63 5.10
CA GLY A 100 -9.58 -4.50 5.85
C GLY A 100 -8.55 -3.49 6.34
N LEU A 101 -7.31 -3.49 5.86
CA LEU A 101 -6.31 -2.51 6.27
C LEU A 101 -6.45 -1.16 5.54
N THR A 102 -6.13 -0.09 6.26
CA THR A 102 -5.74 1.21 5.69
C THR A 102 -4.36 1.56 6.24
N LEU A 103 -3.34 1.64 5.39
CA LEU A 103 -1.95 1.90 5.79
C LEU A 103 -1.50 3.24 5.22
N THR A 104 -0.87 4.09 6.02
CA THR A 104 -0.26 5.33 5.51
C THR A 104 1.07 5.01 4.83
N LEU A 105 1.22 5.48 3.58
CA LEU A 105 2.49 5.53 2.85
C LEU A 105 3.23 6.85 3.11
N ALA A 106 2.50 7.97 3.09
CA ALA A 106 3.07 9.29 3.35
C ALA A 106 2.04 10.19 4.04
N ARG A 107 2.52 11.04 4.94
CA ARG A 107 1.74 12.07 5.62
C ARG A 107 2.17 13.44 5.09
N TYR A 108 1.19 14.29 4.82
CA TYR A 108 1.38 15.66 4.37
C TYR A 108 0.62 16.57 5.33
N ASP A 109 1.35 17.37 6.09
CA ASP A 109 0.70 18.40 6.91
C ASP A 109 0.20 19.51 5.98
N THR A 110 -1.07 19.89 6.15
CA THR A 110 -1.70 21.02 5.47
C THR A 110 -2.19 22.00 6.52
N GLU A 111 -1.92 23.29 6.31
CA GLU A 111 -2.46 24.37 7.14
C GLU A 111 -3.91 24.62 6.69
N ASP A 112 -4.87 24.30 7.55
CA ASP A 112 -6.28 24.63 7.36
C ASP A 112 -6.68 25.76 8.33
N ARG A 113 -7.79 26.46 8.05
CA ARG A 113 -8.29 27.57 8.88
C ARG A 113 -8.58 27.17 10.33
N ASP A 114 -8.86 25.89 10.57
CA ASP A 114 -9.19 25.31 11.89
C ASP A 114 -8.02 24.51 12.52
N GLY A 115 -6.82 24.54 11.92
CA GLY A 115 -5.60 23.88 12.41
C GLY A 115 -4.92 22.95 11.41
N VAL A 116 -3.87 22.23 11.84
CA VAL A 116 -3.17 21.27 10.97
C VAL A 116 -3.98 19.99 10.83
N ARG A 117 -4.55 19.78 9.64
CA ARG A 117 -5.26 18.55 9.30
C ARG A 117 -4.44 17.76 8.29
N PRO A 118 -3.75 16.69 8.69
CA PRO A 118 -2.88 15.98 7.77
C PRO A 118 -3.68 15.24 6.69
N VAL A 119 -3.22 15.35 5.45
CA VAL A 119 -3.63 14.48 4.35
C VAL A 119 -2.66 13.31 4.27
N HIS A 120 -3.17 12.11 4.09
CA HIS A 120 -2.42 10.87 4.03
C HIS A 120 -2.56 10.26 2.64
N LEU A 121 -1.43 9.91 2.01
CA LEU A 121 -1.43 8.91 0.93
C LEU A 121 -1.52 7.54 1.61
N VAL A 122 -2.55 6.78 1.28
CA VAL A 122 -2.82 5.49 1.90
C VAL A 122 -2.96 4.37 0.89
N VAL A 123 -2.73 3.15 1.35
CA VAL A 123 -3.13 1.93 0.64
C VAL A 123 -4.17 1.17 1.46
N ARG A 124 -5.13 0.57 0.77
CA ARG A 124 -6.22 -0.17 1.39
C ARG A 124 -6.30 -1.59 0.83
N THR A 125 -6.73 -2.52 1.66
CA THR A 125 -7.07 -3.88 1.25
C THR A 125 -8.56 -4.10 1.49
N PRO A 126 -9.32 -4.73 0.57
CA PRO A 126 -10.74 -4.94 0.75
C PRO A 126 -11.09 -5.60 2.09
N PRO A 127 -12.31 -5.37 2.62
CA PRO A 127 -12.80 -6.11 3.76
C PRO A 127 -12.84 -7.62 3.48
N ALA A 128 -12.79 -8.42 4.55
CA ALA A 128 -12.75 -9.88 4.44
C ALA A 128 -13.94 -10.48 3.68
N TRP A 129 -15.10 -9.82 3.71
CA TRP A 129 -16.32 -10.27 3.03
C TRP A 129 -16.38 -9.96 1.52
N ALA A 130 -15.44 -9.16 0.99
CA ALA A 130 -15.46 -8.72 -0.41
C ALA A 130 -14.64 -9.63 -1.35
N ASP A 131 -14.18 -10.80 -0.88
CA ASP A 131 -13.39 -11.79 -1.64
C ASP A 131 -12.22 -11.18 -2.45
N GLY A 132 -11.64 -10.09 -1.94
CA GLY A 132 -10.59 -9.31 -2.60
C GLY A 132 -9.18 -9.62 -2.12
N GLY A 133 -8.86 -10.88 -1.81
CA GLY A 133 -7.67 -11.29 -1.04
C GLY A 133 -6.29 -10.89 -1.59
N GLN A 134 -6.21 -10.37 -2.81
CA GLN A 134 -4.96 -9.87 -3.42
C GLN A 134 -5.07 -8.44 -3.97
N ARG A 135 -6.22 -7.77 -3.76
CA ARG A 135 -6.46 -6.41 -4.24
C ARG A 135 -5.90 -5.38 -3.27
N ILE A 136 -5.30 -4.35 -3.84
CA ILE A 136 -4.79 -3.18 -3.12
C ILE A 136 -5.37 -1.97 -3.83
N SER A 137 -5.87 -0.98 -3.09
CA SER A 137 -6.15 0.34 -3.67
C SER A 137 -5.24 1.41 -3.09
N LEU A 138 -4.86 2.39 -3.89
CA LEU A 138 -4.09 3.57 -3.52
C LEU A 138 -5.03 4.77 -3.49
N ALA A 139 -5.14 5.44 -2.35
CA ALA A 139 -6.12 6.51 -2.13
C ALA A 139 -5.56 7.65 -1.28
N LEU A 140 -6.35 8.73 -1.14
CA LEU A 140 -6.11 9.78 -0.15
C LEU A 140 -7.02 9.62 1.06
N TRP A 141 -6.53 10.01 2.22
CA TRP A 141 -7.31 10.12 3.45
C TRP A 141 -7.00 11.45 4.14
N ASP A 142 -8.02 12.30 4.33
CA ASP A 142 -7.91 13.62 4.96
C ASP A 142 -8.70 13.71 6.29
N GLY A 143 -9.36 12.62 6.69
CA GLY A 143 -10.19 12.54 7.88
C GLY A 143 -11.56 13.21 7.77
N SER A 144 -11.96 13.71 6.59
CA SER A 144 -13.25 14.39 6.35
C SER A 144 -14.38 13.39 6.12
N GLY A 145 -15.09 13.01 7.19
CA GLY A 145 -16.38 12.31 7.09
C GLY A 145 -16.34 10.87 6.53
N PRO A 146 -17.48 10.16 6.52
CA PRO A 146 -17.52 8.73 6.29
C PRO A 146 -17.34 8.40 4.80
N ASP A 147 -16.08 8.20 4.39
CA ASP A 147 -15.61 7.44 3.22
C ASP A 147 -16.67 7.32 2.09
N THR A 148 -17.00 8.46 1.48
CA THR A 148 -18.06 8.57 0.47
C THR A 148 -17.55 7.99 -0.84
N GLY A 149 -17.67 6.67 -1.04
CA GLY A 149 -17.43 6.06 -2.35
C GLY A 149 -17.22 4.55 -2.33
N THR A 150 -16.54 4.02 -1.31
CA THR A 150 -16.29 2.58 -1.18
C THR A 150 -16.98 2.07 0.08
N ALA A 151 -17.95 1.16 -0.10
CA ALA A 151 -18.73 0.51 0.95
C ALA A 151 -17.98 0.41 2.29
N ARG A 152 -18.49 1.10 3.32
CA ARG A 152 -18.03 1.12 4.73
C ARG A 152 -16.78 0.27 4.98
N HIS A 153 -15.61 0.78 4.60
CA HIS A 153 -14.36 0.07 4.83
C HIS A 153 -14.21 -0.17 6.35
N PRO A 154 -13.98 -1.40 6.82
CA PRO A 154 -14.07 -1.74 8.25
C PRO A 154 -13.03 -1.02 9.10
N HIS A 155 -11.95 -0.53 8.49
CA HIS A 155 -10.99 0.36 9.13
C HIS A 155 -10.77 1.60 8.25
N PRO A 156 -11.64 2.62 8.35
CA PRO A 156 -11.56 3.79 7.48
C PRO A 156 -10.42 4.73 7.88
N ARG A 157 -9.84 4.56 9.07
CA ARG A 157 -8.71 5.35 9.56
C ARG A 157 -7.39 4.60 9.39
N PRO A 158 -6.28 5.30 9.13
CA PRO A 158 -4.96 4.68 9.05
C PRO A 158 -4.60 3.86 10.28
N SER A 159 -4.05 2.68 10.04
CA SER A 159 -3.59 1.77 11.10
C SER A 159 -2.47 2.42 11.91
N ARG A 160 -2.59 2.35 13.23
CA ARG A 160 -1.49 2.74 14.14
C ARG A 160 -0.34 1.73 14.15
N ARG A 161 -0.61 0.48 13.76
CA ARG A 161 0.34 -0.64 13.81
C ARG A 161 1.17 -0.76 12.53
N PHE A 162 0.57 -0.51 11.38
CA PHE A 162 1.22 -0.63 10.08
C PHE A 162 1.48 0.76 9.50
N ARG A 163 2.70 1.26 9.73
CA ARG A 163 3.13 2.64 9.44
C ARG A 163 4.21 2.66 8.35
N LEU A 164 3.81 2.44 7.09
CA LEU A 164 4.74 2.45 5.95
C LEU A 164 5.31 3.85 5.65
N ASP A 165 4.73 4.89 6.24
CA ASP A 165 5.26 6.25 6.27
C ASP A 165 6.55 6.41 7.06
N LEU A 166 6.79 5.52 8.04
CA LEU A 166 8.06 5.45 8.77
C LEU A 166 9.08 4.53 8.07
N HIS A 167 8.65 3.77 7.06
CA HIS A 167 9.46 2.78 6.37
C HIS A 167 9.39 3.01 4.85
N ARG A 168 9.76 4.22 4.41
CA ARG A 168 9.70 4.61 3.00
C ARG A 168 10.51 3.68 2.09
N HIS A 169 11.58 3.07 2.57
CA HIS A 169 12.36 2.09 1.81
C HIS A 169 11.57 0.86 1.33
N LEU A 170 10.38 0.60 1.89
CA LEU A 170 9.49 -0.49 1.48
C LEU A 170 8.59 -0.14 0.27
N TRP A 171 8.62 1.10 -0.24
CA TRP A 171 7.78 1.51 -1.37
C TRP A 171 8.31 2.70 -2.19
N ASP A 172 9.21 3.52 -1.66
CA ASP A 172 9.81 4.68 -2.33
C ASP A 172 11.15 4.30 -2.95
N ALA A 173 11.22 4.30 -4.28
CA ALA A 173 12.40 3.92 -5.05
C ALA A 173 13.66 4.74 -4.71
N ARG A 174 13.52 5.93 -4.12
CA ARG A 174 14.67 6.76 -3.69
C ARG A 174 15.31 6.25 -2.41
N ARG A 175 14.59 5.42 -1.64
CA ARG A 175 14.97 5.00 -0.28
C ARG A 175 15.26 3.50 -0.20
N THR A 176 15.16 2.75 -1.30
CA THR A 176 15.35 1.29 -1.31
C THR A 176 16.75 0.83 -0.92
N GLY A 177 17.75 1.73 -0.90
CA GLY A 177 19.08 1.43 -0.37
C GLY A 177 19.14 1.25 1.16
N GLU A 178 18.05 1.50 1.88
CA GLU A 178 17.93 1.31 3.33
C GLU A 178 17.32 -0.04 3.74
N LEU A 179 17.10 -0.94 2.77
CA LEU A 179 16.57 -2.29 2.98
C LEU A 179 17.57 -3.22 3.67
#